data_AF-A0A7Z6XHU2-F1
#
_entry.id   AF-A0A7Z6XHU2-F1
#
_cell.length_a   1.000
_cell.length_b   1.000
_cell.length_c   1.000
_cell.angle_alpha   90.00
_cell.angle_beta   90.00
_cell.angle_gamma   90.00
#
_symmetry.space_group_name_H-M   'P 1'
#
loop_
_entity.id
_entity.type
_entity.pdbx_description
1 polymer ?
#
loop_
_entity_poly.entity_id
_entity_poly.type
_entity_poly.pdbx_seq_one_letter_code
_entity_poly.pdbx_strand_id
1 'polypeptide(L)'
;MEHEEKQADAEEVKARARAGRAALAAMLAPVRARTRLAMGLQIVGAAATVVPYIAIAELAKALLAPGPTDEGEVRRAVPIAVFGLSVRAPSLTRDAVADAALAEGVAVVSMPGVAARLGASH
;
A
#
# COMPACT_ATOMS: atom_id res chain seq x y z
N MET A 1 -1.10 28.19 -44.91
CA MET A 1 -1.77 26.91 -45.22
C MET A 1 -1.08 25.71 -44.57
N GLU A 2 0.12 25.26 -44.97
CA GLU A 2 0.74 24.05 -44.37
C GLU A 2 0.98 24.14 -42.84
N HIS A 3 1.30 25.32 -42.32
CA HIS A 3 1.46 25.53 -40.87
C HIS A 3 0.13 25.57 -40.10
N GLU A 4 -0.98 25.97 -40.74
CA GLU A 4 -2.33 25.94 -40.13
C GLU A 4 -2.86 24.51 -40.04
N GLU A 5 -2.63 23.70 -41.08
CA GLU A 5 -3.01 22.29 -41.13
C GLU A 5 -2.26 21.47 -40.05
N LYS A 6 -0.93 21.65 -39.95
CA LYS A 6 -0.13 21.02 -38.89
C LYS A 6 -0.55 21.44 -37.47
N GLN A 7 -1.01 22.67 -37.29
CA GLN A 7 -1.51 23.14 -36.00
C GLN A 7 -2.89 22.54 -35.67
N ALA A 8 -3.78 22.44 -36.66
CA ALA A 8 -5.08 21.79 -36.50
C ALA A 8 -4.94 20.31 -36.10
N ASP A 9 -4.05 19.58 -36.79
CA ASP A 9 -3.75 18.18 -36.47
C ASP A 9 -3.17 18.01 -35.06
N ALA A 10 -2.26 18.90 -34.66
CA ALA A 10 -1.66 18.86 -33.32
C ALA A 10 -2.69 19.13 -32.22
N GLU A 11 -3.64 20.04 -32.44
CA GLU A 11 -4.71 20.32 -31.49
C GLU A 11 -5.71 19.16 -31.39
N GLU A 12 -6.05 18.51 -32.51
CA GLU A 12 -6.90 17.30 -32.50
C GLU A 12 -6.22 16.15 -31.72
N VAL A 13 -4.94 15.91 -31.97
CA VAL A 13 -4.14 14.90 -31.25
C VAL A 13 -4.12 15.20 -29.74
N LYS A 14 -3.92 16.47 -29.35
CA LYS A 14 -3.98 16.88 -27.94
C LYS A 14 -5.37 16.71 -27.35
N ALA A 15 -6.43 17.06 -28.09
CA ALA A 15 -7.81 16.90 -27.65
C ALA A 15 -8.15 15.42 -27.40
N ARG A 16 -7.75 14.54 -28.33
CA ARG A 16 -7.91 13.08 -28.20
C ARG A 16 -7.12 12.51 -27.02
N ALA A 17 -5.90 12.99 -26.80
CA ALA A 17 -5.09 12.61 -25.64
C ALA A 17 -5.73 13.06 -24.32
N ARG A 18 -6.31 14.27 -24.26
CA ARG A 18 -7.06 14.77 -23.10
C ARG A 18 -8.32 13.93 -22.84
N ALA A 19 -9.09 13.61 -23.87
CA ALA A 19 -10.28 12.76 -23.77
C ALA A 19 -9.93 11.35 -23.25
N GLY A 20 -8.84 10.75 -23.77
CA GLY A 20 -8.35 9.45 -23.29
C GLY A 20 -7.91 9.49 -21.83
N ARG A 21 -7.21 10.54 -21.40
CA ARG A 21 -6.83 10.74 -19.98
C ARG A 21 -8.06 10.91 -19.08
N ALA A 22 -9.08 11.63 -19.53
CA ALA A 22 -10.32 11.83 -18.79
C ALA A 22 -11.11 10.52 -18.61
N ALA A 23 -11.23 9.71 -19.67
CA ALA A 23 -11.85 8.39 -19.61
C ALA A 23 -11.12 7.45 -18.65
N LEU A 24 -9.78 7.42 -18.71
CA LEU A 24 -8.97 6.64 -17.77
C LEU A 24 -9.11 7.14 -16.33
N ALA A 25 -9.17 8.45 -16.12
CA ALA A 25 -9.38 9.03 -14.80
C ALA A 25 -10.74 8.62 -14.20
N ALA A 26 -11.79 8.57 -15.01
CA ALA A 26 -13.12 8.11 -14.60
C ALA A 26 -13.11 6.62 -14.24
N MET A 27 -12.46 5.77 -15.03
CA MET A 27 -12.30 4.34 -14.73
C MET A 27 -11.52 4.08 -13.44
N LEU A 28 -10.48 4.89 -13.18
CA LEU A 28 -9.67 4.76 -11.96
C LEU A 28 -10.27 5.47 -10.75
N ALA A 29 -11.30 6.30 -10.91
CA ALA A 29 -11.89 7.07 -9.81
C ALA A 29 -12.28 6.22 -8.59
N PRO A 30 -12.94 5.04 -8.74
CA PRO A 30 -13.36 4.21 -7.60
C PRO A 30 -12.19 3.60 -6.83
N VAL A 31 -11.08 3.31 -7.50
CA VAL A 31 -9.92 2.63 -6.90
C VAL A 31 -8.86 3.60 -6.38
N ARG A 32 -8.80 4.84 -6.89
CA ARG A 32 -7.81 5.85 -6.50
C ARG A 32 -7.74 6.08 -4.99
N ALA A 33 -8.89 6.13 -4.31
CA ALA A 33 -8.93 6.31 -2.86
C ALA A 33 -8.29 5.13 -2.11
N ARG A 34 -8.64 3.91 -2.52
CA ARG A 34 -8.10 2.67 -1.94
C ARG A 34 -6.60 2.54 -2.21
N THR A 35 -6.14 2.86 -3.42
CA THR A 35 -4.71 2.84 -3.76
C THR A 35 -3.94 3.89 -2.96
N ARG A 36 -4.47 5.11 -2.80
CA ARG A 36 -3.85 6.15 -1.97
C ARG A 36 -3.75 5.73 -0.50
N LEU A 37 -4.81 5.13 0.03
CA LEU A 37 -4.82 4.62 1.40
C LEU A 37 -3.80 3.49 1.58
N ALA A 38 -3.73 2.55 0.64
CA ALA A 38 -2.73 1.48 0.65
C ALA A 38 -1.29 2.02 0.57
N MET A 39 -1.03 3.00 -0.30
CA MET A 39 0.28 3.66 -0.38
C MET A 39 0.62 4.40 0.91
N GLY A 40 -0.34 5.12 1.50
CA GLY A 40 -0.15 5.79 2.79
C GLY A 40 0.21 4.79 3.89
N LEU A 41 -0.54 3.70 3.99
CA LEU A 41 -0.27 2.64 4.96
C LEU A 41 1.08 1.96 4.71
N GLN A 42 1.47 1.77 3.44
CA GLN A 42 2.79 1.24 3.08
C GLN A 42 3.92 2.15 3.55
N ILE A 43 3.78 3.47 3.38
CA ILE A 43 4.76 4.45 3.84
C ILE A 43 4.88 4.40 5.37
N VAL A 44 3.75 4.35 6.09
CA VAL A 44 3.74 4.22 7.55
C VAL A 44 4.40 2.91 7.99
N GLY A 45 4.05 1.79 7.34
CA GLY A 45 4.64 0.48 7.62
C GLY A 45 6.16 0.44 7.35
N ALA A 46 6.62 1.12 6.30
CA ALA A 46 8.05 1.28 6.01
C ALA A 46 8.75 2.12 7.08
N ALA A 47 8.19 3.27 7.47
CA ALA A 47 8.75 4.11 8.52
C ALA A 47 8.81 3.36 9.88
N ALA A 48 7.77 2.60 10.20
CA ALA A 48 7.68 1.72 11.36
C ALA A 48 8.83 0.70 11.46
N THR A 49 9.52 0.39 10.36
CA THR A 49 10.71 -0.48 10.39
C THR A 49 11.95 0.19 10.94
N VAL A 50 12.09 1.51 10.77
CA VAL A 50 13.30 2.28 11.12
C VAL A 50 13.13 2.99 12.46
N VAL A 51 11.93 3.50 12.75
CA VAL A 51 11.58 4.26 13.96
C VAL A 51 12.06 3.59 15.27
N PRO A 52 11.89 2.26 15.49
CA PRO A 52 12.33 1.62 16.73
C PRO A 52 13.84 1.73 16.97
N TYR A 53 14.65 1.62 15.91
CA TYR A 53 16.11 1.74 16.01
C TYR A 53 16.53 3.16 16.37
N ILE A 54 15.87 4.16 15.78
CA ILE A 54 16.09 5.58 16.11
C ILE A 54 15.73 5.83 17.56
N ALA A 55 14.59 5.33 18.03
CA ALA A 55 14.15 5.50 19.42
C ALA A 55 15.15 4.88 20.41
N ILE A 56 15.69 3.68 20.13
CA ILE A 56 16.73 3.06 20.96
C ILE A 56 18.01 3.92 20.96
N ALA A 57 18.41 4.46 19.81
CA ALA A 57 19.60 5.31 19.70
C ALA A 57 19.46 6.62 20.49
N GLU A 58 18.30 7.29 20.40
CA GLU A 58 18.01 8.51 21.17
C GLU A 58 17.93 8.20 22.68
N LEU A 59 17.32 7.08 23.05
CA LEU A 59 17.29 6.63 24.44
C LEU A 59 18.70 6.36 24.98
N ALA A 60 19.55 5.69 24.20
CA ALA A 60 20.94 5.46 24.59
C ALA A 60 21.70 6.78 24.75
N LYS A 61 21.54 7.74 23.83
CA LYS A 61 22.15 9.07 23.96
C LYS A 61 21.68 9.78 25.22
N ALA A 62 20.38 9.77 25.50
CA ALA A 62 19.82 10.41 26.70
C ALA A 62 20.37 9.78 27.99
N LEU A 63 20.54 8.45 28.01
CA LEU A 63 21.06 7.72 29.18
C LEU A 63 22.58 7.84 29.36
N LEU A 64 23.33 7.98 28.28
CA LEU A 64 24.80 8.12 28.32
C LEU A 64 25.25 9.59 28.36
N ALA A 65 24.33 10.54 28.19
CA ALA A 65 24.65 11.96 28.31
C ALA A 65 25.11 12.27 29.74
N PRO A 66 26.21 13.03 29.93
CA PRO A 66 26.59 13.49 31.25
C PRO A 66 25.55 14.48 31.78
N GLY A 67 24.69 14.03 32.69
CA GLY A 67 23.62 14.84 33.29
C GLY A 67 22.41 14.01 33.71
N PRO A 68 21.43 14.60 34.40
CA PRO A 68 20.19 13.92 34.77
C PRO A 68 19.35 13.63 33.52
N THR A 69 18.91 12.39 33.37
CA THR A 69 18.03 11.94 32.27
C THR A 69 16.66 12.63 32.33
N ASP A 70 16.21 13.20 31.21
CA ASP A 70 14.85 13.77 31.08
C ASP A 70 13.81 12.66 30.85
N GLU A 71 13.13 12.25 31.92
CA GLU A 71 12.05 11.26 31.89
C GLU A 71 10.87 11.67 30.98
N GLY A 72 10.64 12.98 30.78
CA GLY A 72 9.57 13.51 29.94
C GLY A 72 9.81 13.26 28.46
N GLU A 73 11.06 13.29 28.03
CA GLU A 73 11.47 12.93 26.67
C GLU A 73 11.30 11.43 26.41
N VAL A 74 11.77 10.59 27.34
CA VAL A 74 11.63 9.13 27.28
C VAL A 74 10.15 8.71 27.21
N ARG A 75 9.30 9.31 28.06
CA ARG A 75 7.86 9.02 28.11
C ARG A 75 7.12 9.40 26.81
N ARG A 76 7.64 10.36 26.04
CA ARG A 76 7.11 10.72 24.71
C ARG A 76 7.64 9.82 23.59
N ALA A 77 8.89 9.37 23.67
CA ALA A 77 9.50 8.51 22.66
C ALA A 77 8.94 7.07 22.69
N VAL A 78 8.65 6.51 23.86
CA VAL A 78 8.11 5.15 24.03
C VAL A 78 6.81 4.90 23.24
N PRO A 79 5.76 5.72 23.34
CA PRO A 79 4.53 5.49 22.58
C PRO A 79 4.75 5.60 21.06
N ILE A 80 5.69 6.42 20.59
CA ILE A 80 6.05 6.50 19.15
C ILE A 80 6.71 5.20 18.69
N ALA A 81 7.64 4.66 19.48
CA ALA A 81 8.29 3.39 19.20
C ALA A 81 7.30 2.21 19.25
N VAL A 82 6.44 2.17 20.27
CA VAL A 82 5.37 1.16 20.42
C VAL A 82 4.38 1.25 19.28
N PHE A 83 3.92 2.45 18.91
CA PHE A 83 2.99 2.64 17.80
C PHE A 83 3.63 2.26 16.46
N GLY A 84 4.90 2.63 16.22
CA GLY A 84 5.66 2.17 15.07
C GLY A 84 5.72 0.64 15.01
N LEU A 85 6.06 -0.02 16.12
CA LEU A 85 6.12 -1.49 16.19
C LEU A 85 4.76 -2.16 16.01
N SER A 86 3.69 -1.62 16.61
CA SER A 86 2.33 -2.15 16.55
C SER A 86 1.71 -2.01 15.15
N VAL A 87 2.03 -0.95 14.40
CA VAL A 87 1.58 -0.82 13.00
C VAL A 87 2.25 -1.85 12.08
N ARG A 88 3.46 -2.32 12.41
CA ARG A 88 4.12 -3.43 11.71
C ARG A 88 3.56 -4.81 12.08
N ALA A 89 2.73 -4.90 13.12
CA ALA A 89 2.29 -6.18 13.67
C ALA A 89 1.05 -6.83 13.04
N PRO A 90 0.54 -6.55 11.83
CA PRO A 90 -0.49 -7.44 11.31
C PRO A 90 0.08 -8.80 10.86
N SER A 91 1.40 -8.99 10.73
CA SER A 91 1.98 -10.25 10.23
C SER A 91 1.96 -11.41 11.23
N LEU A 92 1.93 -11.15 12.55
CA LEU A 92 1.87 -12.25 13.52
C LEU A 92 0.49 -12.90 13.65
N THR A 93 -0.58 -12.20 13.27
CA THR A 93 -1.96 -12.72 13.30
C THR A 93 -2.55 -12.97 11.91
N ARG A 94 -2.04 -12.29 10.87
CA ARG A 94 -2.52 -12.51 9.49
C ARG A 94 -2.03 -13.81 8.88
N ASP A 95 -0.85 -14.33 9.20
CA ASP A 95 -0.38 -15.55 8.55
C ASP A 95 -1.28 -16.75 8.92
N ALA A 96 -1.76 -16.82 10.17
CA ALA A 96 -2.70 -17.85 10.60
C ALA A 96 -4.13 -17.67 10.04
N VAL A 97 -4.62 -16.42 9.91
CA VAL A 97 -5.98 -16.14 9.41
C VAL A 97 -6.05 -16.14 7.88
N ALA A 98 -4.96 -15.77 7.19
CA ALA A 98 -4.87 -15.79 5.74
C ALA A 98 -4.70 -17.22 5.22
N ASP A 99 -3.95 -18.09 5.89
CA ASP A 99 -3.86 -19.51 5.53
C ASP A 99 -5.23 -20.20 5.69
N ALA A 100 -5.96 -19.90 6.77
CA ALA A 100 -7.33 -20.37 6.98
C ALA A 100 -8.34 -19.84 5.94
N ALA A 101 -8.23 -18.56 5.54
CA ALA A 101 -9.12 -17.96 4.54
C ALA A 101 -8.80 -18.39 3.09
N LEU A 102 -7.53 -18.69 2.78
CA LEU A 102 -7.10 -19.22 1.49
C LEU A 102 -7.51 -20.70 1.32
N ALA A 103 -7.49 -21.49 2.40
CA ALA A 103 -7.97 -22.88 2.39
C ALA A 103 -9.48 -22.98 2.03
N GLU A 104 -10.31 -22.08 2.55
CA GLU A 104 -11.75 -22.02 2.26
C GLU A 104 -12.04 -21.39 0.86
N GLY A 105 -11.28 -20.36 0.46
CA GLY A 105 -11.52 -19.61 -0.78
C GLY A 105 -11.11 -20.33 -2.07
N VAL A 106 -10.05 -21.14 -2.04
CA VAL A 106 -9.56 -21.86 -3.22
C VAL A 106 -10.50 -23.01 -3.62
N ALA A 107 -11.22 -23.60 -2.67
CA ALA A 107 -12.21 -24.64 -2.94
C ALA A 107 -13.42 -24.12 -3.76
N VAL A 108 -13.82 -22.85 -3.56
CA VAL A 108 -15.00 -22.25 -4.24
C VAL A 108 -14.67 -21.76 -5.65
N VAL A 109 -13.44 -21.29 -5.90
CA VAL A 109 -13.05 -20.75 -7.22
C VAL A 109 -12.58 -21.85 -8.19
N SER A 110 -12.11 -23.01 -7.70
CA SER A 110 -11.46 -24.02 -8.56
C SER A 110 -12.41 -25.05 -9.21
N MET A 111 -13.71 -25.12 -8.89
CA MET A 111 -14.61 -26.17 -9.39
C MET A 111 -15.95 -25.68 -9.99
N PRO A 112 -15.94 -24.99 -11.15
CA PRO A 112 -17.08 -25.07 -12.07
C PRO A 112 -16.73 -25.59 -13.47
N GLY A 113 -15.43 -25.73 -13.80
CA GLY A 113 -14.98 -26.02 -15.17
C GLY A 113 -14.48 -27.45 -15.45
N VAL A 114 -14.08 -28.21 -14.42
CA VAL A 114 -13.40 -29.50 -14.61
C VAL A 114 -14.37 -30.64 -14.92
N ALA A 115 -15.62 -30.58 -14.42
CA ALA A 115 -16.63 -31.60 -14.69
C ALA A 115 -17.08 -31.65 -16.16
N ALA A 116 -17.00 -30.53 -16.90
CA ALA A 116 -17.48 -30.45 -18.28
C ALA A 116 -16.55 -31.12 -19.31
N ARG A 117 -15.27 -31.35 -18.98
CA ARG A 117 -14.28 -31.91 -19.94
C ARG A 117 -14.02 -33.41 -19.81
N LEU A 118 -14.65 -34.09 -18.85
CA LEU A 118 -14.50 -35.53 -18.63
C LEU A 118 -15.70 -36.38 -19.12
N GLY A 119 -16.72 -35.75 -19.73
CA GLY A 119 -17.95 -36.42 -20.16
C GLY A 119 -18.20 -36.50 -21.67
N ALA A 120 -17.19 -36.29 -22.53
CA ALA A 120 -17.36 -36.37 -23.98
C ALA A 120 -16.30 -37.29 -24.61
N SER A 121 -16.45 -38.58 -24.37
CA SER A 121 -15.90 -39.63 -25.22
C SER A 121 -16.88 -40.81 -25.24
N HIS A 122 -17.84 -40.73 -26.16
CA HIS A 122 -18.55 -41.87 -26.70
C HIS A 122 -18.45 -41.80 -28.22
#